data_AF-A0A6L3XPD7-F1
#
_entry.id   AF-A0A6L3XPD7-F1
#
_cell.length_a   1.000
_cell.length_b   1.000
_cell.length_c   1.000
_cell.angle_alpha   90.00
_cell.angle_beta   90.00
_cell.angle_gamma   90.00
#
_symmetry.space_group_name_H-M   'P 1'
#
loop_
_entity.id
_entity.type
_entity.pdbx_description
1 polymer ?
#
loop_
_entity_poly.entity_id
_entity_poly.type
_entity_poly.pdbx_seq_one_letter_code
_entity_poly.pdbx_strand_id
1 'polypeptide(L)' 'QLASLIQISQPPVTVSDENQLAALRVRADKLLEQLGVADDQKMVDWLQQRLGRLEQRDTAMLHRLLHDIEKKLAE' A
#
# COMPACT_ATOMS: atom_id res chain seq x y z
N GLN A 1 0.74 -39.99 -16.70
CA GLN A 1 1.95 -39.14 -16.69
C GLN A 1 1.61 -37.90 -15.88
N LEU A 2 2.46 -37.59 -14.91
CA LEU A 2 2.21 -36.70 -13.77
C LEU A 2 1.89 -35.26 -14.19
N ALA A 3 1.01 -34.63 -13.41
CA ALA A 3 0.50 -33.29 -13.57
C ALA A 3 1.63 -32.25 -13.76
N SER A 4 1.51 -31.44 -14.82
CA SER A 4 2.31 -30.22 -14.99
C SER A 4 1.90 -29.23 -13.90
N LEU A 5 2.70 -29.16 -12.84
CA LEU A 5 2.65 -28.06 -11.87
C LEU A 5 2.90 -26.76 -12.63
N ILE A 6 1.83 -25.97 -12.79
CA ILE A 6 1.91 -24.60 -13.29
C ILE A 6 2.73 -23.83 -12.26
N GLN A 7 4.02 -23.69 -12.53
CA GLN A 7 4.90 -22.80 -11.78
C GLN A 7 4.49 -21.37 -12.14
N ILE A 8 3.63 -20.77 -11.31
CA ILE A 8 3.35 -19.34 -11.38
C ILE A 8 4.60 -18.65 -10.86
N SER A 9 5.56 -18.39 -11.75
CA SER A 9 6.72 -17.56 -11.43
C SER A 9 6.22 -16.18 -11.03
N GLN A 10 6.37 -15.82 -9.76
CA GLN A 10 6.18 -14.44 -9.34
C GLN A 10 7.23 -13.59 -10.06
N PRO A 11 6.84 -12.49 -10.72
CA PRO A 11 7.79 -11.63 -11.41
C PRO A 11 8.79 -11.03 -10.40
N PRO A 12 10.03 -10.74 -10.83
CA PRO A 12 11.01 -10.11 -9.96
C PRO A 12 10.46 -8.77 -9.47
N VAL A 13 10.56 -8.52 -8.17
CA VAL A 13 10.20 -7.24 -7.55
C VAL A 13 11.05 -6.17 -8.23
N THR A 14 10.42 -5.27 -8.97
CA THR A 14 11.11 -4.25 -9.76
C THR A 14 11.32 -3.00 -8.91
N VAL A 15 12.35 -2.20 -9.22
CA VAL A 15 12.60 -0.89 -8.56
C VAL A 15 11.36 0.04 -8.62
N SER A 16 10.47 -0.18 -9.59
CA SER A 16 9.18 0.49 -9.68
C SER A 16 8.27 0.21 -8.48
N ASP A 17 8.34 -0.99 -7.91
CA ASP A 17 7.49 -1.43 -6.80
C ASP A 17 7.91 -0.79 -5.49
N GLU A 18 9.22 -0.63 -5.26
CA GLU A 18 9.74 0.11 -4.09
C GLU A 18 9.32 1.59 -4.13
N ASN A 19 9.39 2.22 -5.31
CA ASN A 19 8.94 3.60 -5.49
C ASN A 19 7.42 3.75 -5.27
N GLN A 20 6.62 2.78 -5.73
CA GLN A 20 5.17 2.77 -5.51
C GLN A 20 4.81 2.60 -4.03
N LEU A 21 5.53 1.74 -3.31
CA LEU A 21 5.37 1.56 -1.88
C LEU A 21 5.78 2.83 -1.11
N ALA A 22 6.90 3.45 -1.46
CA ALA A 22 7.34 4.70 -0.84
C ALA A 22 6.30 5.82 -1.03
N ALA A 23 5.75 5.95 -2.25
CA ALA A 23 4.67 6.89 -2.53
C ALA A 23 3.40 6.57 -1.72
N LEU A 24 3.04 5.29 -1.56
CA LEU A 24 1.88 4.87 -0.78
C LEU A 24 2.03 5.26 0.70
N ARG A 25 3.23 5.05 1.26
CA ARG A 25 3.55 5.43 2.65
C ARG A 25 3.38 6.93 2.88
N VAL A 26 3.95 7.75 2.01
CA VAL A 26 3.84 9.22 2.12
C VAL A 26 2.38 9.68 2.02
N ARG A 27 1.56 9.06 1.17
CA ARG A 27 0.13 9.41 1.07
C ARG A 27 -0.64 8.97 2.31
N ALA A 28 -0.36 7.78 2.83
CA ALA A 28 -0.97 7.30 4.05
C ALA A 28 -0.66 8.23 5.24
N ASP A 29 0.59 8.66 5.40
CA ASP A 29 0.98 9.59 6.47
C ASP A 29 0.22 10.92 6.38
N LYS A 30 0.17 11.51 5.18
CA LYS A 30 -0.61 12.74 4.93
C LYS A 30 -2.10 12.56 5.24
N LEU A 31 -2.67 11.40 4.92
CA LEU A 31 -4.07 11.13 5.24
C LEU A 31 -4.28 11.06 6.76
N LEU A 32 -3.36 10.44 7.51
CA LEU A 32 -3.45 10.39 8.97
C LEU A 32 -3.34 11.78 9.60
N GLU A 33 -2.48 12.65 9.06
CA GLU A 33 -2.39 14.06 9.44
C GLU A 33 -3.71 14.79 9.19
N GLN A 34 -4.29 14.65 7.98
CA GLN A 34 -5.56 15.28 7.63
C GLN A 34 -6.72 14.82 8.51
N LEU A 35 -6.72 13.55 8.89
CA LEU A 35 -7.72 12.97 9.79
C LEU A 35 -7.50 13.33 11.27
N GLY A 36 -6.39 13.98 11.62
CA GLY A 36 -6.08 14.38 13.00
C GLY A 36 -5.74 13.20 13.92
N VAL A 37 -5.26 12.09 13.34
CA VAL A 37 -4.97 10.83 14.06
C VAL A 37 -3.49 10.44 13.98
N ALA A 38 -2.65 11.32 13.44
CA ALA A 38 -1.20 11.10 13.32
C ALA A 38 -0.50 10.92 14.69
N ASP A 39 -1.09 11.43 15.78
CA ASP A 39 -0.53 11.28 17.12
C ASP A 39 -0.70 9.86 17.70
N ASP A 40 -1.55 9.00 17.12
CA ASP A 40 -1.63 7.59 17.48
C ASP A 40 -0.45 6.82 16.87
N GLN A 41 0.71 6.92 17.52
CA GLN A 41 1.94 6.30 17.05
C GLN A 41 1.81 4.79 16.87
N LYS A 42 1.00 4.11 17.70
CA LYS A 42 0.79 2.66 17.57
C LYS A 42 0.07 2.34 16.27
N MET A 43 -0.93 3.13 15.91
CA MET A 43 -1.65 2.98 14.65
C MET A 43 -0.76 3.32 13.45
N VAL A 44 0.00 4.43 13.52
CA VAL A 44 0.95 4.82 12.46
C VAL A 44 1.97 3.71 12.21
N ASP A 45 2.63 3.23 13.27
CA ASP A 45 3.64 2.17 13.18
C ASP A 45 3.05 0.88 12.61
N TRP A 46 1.87 0.49 13.11
CA TRP A 46 1.17 -0.67 12.59
C TRP A 46 0.87 -0.54 11.10
N LEU A 47 0.35 0.61 10.65
CA LEU A 47 0.03 0.84 9.25
C LEU A 47 1.28 0.76 8.37
N GLN A 48 2.36 1.43 8.76
CA GLN A 48 3.63 1.44 8.02
C GLN A 48 4.22 0.03 7.88
N GLN A 49 4.16 -0.78 8.94
CA GLN A 49 4.56 -2.19 8.89
C GLN A 49 3.67 -3.04 7.98
N ARG A 50 2.35 -2.80 7.99
CA ARG A 50 1.41 -3.53 7.13
C ARG A 50 1.59 -3.19 5.66
N LEU A 51 1.79 -1.92 5.32
CA LEU A 51 2.06 -1.48 3.95
C LEU A 51 3.31 -2.16 3.37
N GLY A 52 4.35 -2.36 4.19
CA GLY A 52 5.58 -3.03 3.77
C GLY A 52 5.46 -4.54 3.47
N ARG A 53 4.28 -5.15 3.68
CA ARG A 53 4.04 -6.59 3.46
C ARG A 53 3.04 -6.86 2.34
N LEU A 54 2.64 -5.83 1.61
CA LEU A 54 1.62 -5.95 0.57
C LEU A 54 2.20 -6.48 -0.73
N GLU A 55 1.38 -7.25 -1.44
CA GLU A 55 1.64 -7.63 -2.82
C GLU A 55 1.39 -6.43 -3.76
N GLN A 56 1.94 -6.48 -4.98
CA GLN A 56 1.83 -5.39 -5.95
C GLN A 56 0.38 -5.02 -6.29
N ARG A 57 -0.49 -6.03 -6.42
CA ARG A 57 -1.94 -5.83 -6.68
C ARG A 57 -2.58 -5.00 -5.57
N ASP A 58 -2.30 -5.34 -4.32
CA ASP A 58 -2.91 -4.68 -3.16
C ASP A 58 -2.39 -3.24 -3.03
N THR A 59 -1.11 -3.02 -3.33
CA THR A 59 -0.50 -1.70 -3.38
C THR A 59 -1.23 -0.78 -4.37
N ALA A 60 -1.52 -1.25 -5.58
CA ALA A 60 -2.26 -0.49 -6.58
C ALA A 60 -3.71 -0.21 -6.15
N MET A 61 -4.38 -1.19 -5.54
CA MET A 61 -5.75 -1.01 -5.03
C MET A 61 -5.81 -0.01 -3.87
N LEU A 62 -4.84 -0.03 -2.96
CA LEU A 62 -4.77 0.94 -1.87
C LEU A 62 -4.50 2.36 -2.36
N HIS A 63 -3.63 2.55 -3.36
CA HIS A 63 -3.45 3.86 -3.99
C HIS A 63 -4.77 4.46 -4.48
N ARG A 64 -5.59 3.64 -5.14
CA ARG A 64 -6.91 4.07 -5.62
C ARG A 64 -7.84 4.39 -4.45
N LEU A 65 -7.90 3.52 -3.45
CA LEU A 65 -8.75 3.72 -2.28
C LEU A 65 -8.39 5.00 -1.51
N LEU A 66 -7.09 5.23 -1.26
CA LEU A 66 -6.63 6.47 -0.60
C LEU A 66 -7.00 7.70 -1.42
N HIS A 67 -6.85 7.65 -2.75
CA HIS A 67 -7.27 8.74 -3.62
C HIS A 67 -8.78 9.02 -3.53
N ASP A 68 -9.61 7.98 -3.51
CA ASP A 68 -11.06 8.13 -3.40
C ASP A 68 -11.46 8.73 -2.03
N ILE A 69 -10.77 8.35 -0.94
CA ILE A 69 -10.95 8.94 0.40
C ILE A 69 -10.52 10.41 0.41
N GLU A 70 -9.31 10.72 -0.08
CA GLU A 70 -8.78 12.09 -0.20
C GLU A 70 -9.76 12.99 -0.95
N LYS A 71 -10.30 12.50 -2.07
CA LYS A 71 -11.30 13.22 -2.87
C LYS A 71 -12.57 13.50 -2.06
N LYS A 72 -13.04 12.53 -1.27
CA LYS A 72 -14.25 12.70 -0.44
C LYS A 72 -14.06 13.63 0.75
N LEU A 73 -12.84 13.76 1.26
CA LEU A 73 -12.53 14.71 2.33
C LEU A 73 -12.39 16.16 1.83
N ALA A 74 -12.10 16.34 0.54
CA ALA A 74 -11.97 17.64 -0.10
C ALA A 74 -13.29 18.19 -0.70
N GLU A 75 -14.35 17.36 -0.71
CA GLU A 75 -15.73 17.74 -1.08
C GLU A 75 -16.46 18.43 0.08
#